data_AF-A0A968TA23-F1
#
_entry.id   AF-A0A968TA23-F1
#
_cell.length_a   1.000
_cell.length_b   1.000
_cell.length_c   1.000
_cell.angle_alpha   90.00
_cell.angle_beta   90.00
_cell.angle_gamma   90.00
#
_symmetry.space_group_name_H-M   'P 1'
#
loop_
_entity.id
_entity.type
_entity.pdbx_description
1 polymer ?
#
loop_
_entity_poly.entity_id
_entity_poly.type
_entity_poly.pdbx_seq_one_letter_code
_entity_poly.pdbx_strand_id
1 'polypeptide(L)'
;MNAQSKTYNMAFYGLGAQKQIKDHNIGFVWLLPFSSNVKLSRTETETSDYHIQNIIGFDVSWYIQVMYSYKFNKGRNVKKIGHKVDVESDSKSKGIGM
;
A
#
# COMPACT_ATOMS: atom_id res chain seq x y z
N MET A 1 10.66 16.60 34.77
CA MET A 1 11.37 16.88 33.51
C MET A 1 10.50 16.38 32.37
N ASN A 2 10.10 17.26 31.44
CA ASN A 2 9.33 16.86 30.26
C ASN A 2 10.30 16.36 29.19
N ALA A 3 10.05 15.16 28.67
CA ALA A 3 10.70 14.65 27.47
C ALA A 3 9.67 14.71 26.34
N GLN A 4 10.00 15.39 25.24
CA GLN A 4 9.14 15.44 24.07
C GLN A 4 9.81 14.67 22.93
N SER A 5 9.10 13.70 22.38
CA SER A 5 9.58 12.93 21.24
C SER A 5 8.78 13.29 19.99
N LYS A 6 9.48 13.57 18.88
CA LYS A 6 8.90 13.83 17.57
C LYS A 6 9.39 12.76 16.60
N THR A 7 8.47 12.11 15.90
CA THR A 7 8.78 11.11 14.88
C THR A 7 8.44 11.67 13.51
N TYR A 8 9.40 11.63 12.60
CA TYR A 8 9.27 12.05 11.21
C TYR A 8 9.39 10.82 10.32
N ASN A 9 8.42 10.62 9.42
CA ASN A 9 8.43 9.53 8.46
C ASN A 9 8.45 10.10 7.04
N MET A 10 9.21 9.46 6.17
CA MET A 10 9.22 9.80 4.74
C MET A 10 8.24 8.90 3.98
N ALA A 11 7.45 9.51 3.10
CA ALA A 11 6.63 8.78 2.14
C ALA A 11 7.49 8.32 0.96
N PHE A 12 7.29 7.08 0.49
CA PHE A 12 7.94 6.56 -0.70
C PHE A 12 7.07 6.80 -1.93
N TYR A 13 7.72 7.25 -3.00
CA TYR A 13 7.12 7.39 -4.31
C TYR A 13 8.00 6.65 -5.31
N GLY A 14 7.39 6.17 -6.39
CA GLY A 14 8.11 5.37 -7.37
C GLY A 14 7.38 5.35 -8.69
N LEU A 15 8.12 4.93 -9.71
CA LEU A 15 7.56 4.65 -11.02
C LEU A 15 7.16 3.18 -11.07
N GLY A 16 5.97 2.90 -11.56
CA GLY A 16 5.48 1.54 -11.62
C GLY A 16 4.52 1.31 -12.77
N ALA A 17 4.42 0.05 -13.15
CA ALA A 17 3.44 -0.44 -14.10
C ALA A 17 2.57 -1.49 -13.42
N GLN A 18 1.28 -1.45 -13.69
CA GLN A 18 0.32 -2.41 -13.19
C GLN A 18 -0.50 -2.94 -14.34
N LYS A 19 -0.72 -4.26 -14.35
CA LYS A 19 -1.58 -4.92 -15.32
C LYS A 19 -2.58 -5.82 -14.60
N GLN A 20 -3.85 -5.60 -14.92
CA GLN A 20 -4.93 -6.48 -14.49
C GLN A 20 -5.24 -7.49 -15.59
N ILE A 21 -5.30 -8.77 -15.23
CA ILE A 21 -5.71 -9.88 -16.07
C ILE A 21 -6.85 -10.62 -15.35
N LYS A 22 -8.09 -10.43 -15.82
CA LYS A 22 -9.31 -10.90 -15.15
C LYS A 22 -9.37 -10.40 -13.70
N ASP A 23 -9.34 -11.31 -12.76
CA ASP A 23 -9.37 -11.07 -11.31
C ASP A 23 -7.97 -10.97 -10.71
N HIS A 24 -6.91 -11.18 -11.49
CA HIS A 24 -5.53 -11.07 -11.03
C HIS A 24 -4.99 -9.69 -11.38
N ASN A 25 -4.28 -9.09 -10.44
CA ASN A 25 -3.62 -7.81 -10.60
C ASN A 25 -2.15 -7.97 -10.23
N ILE A 26 -1.27 -7.64 -11.18
CA ILE A 26 0.17 -7.76 -11.04
C ILE A 26 0.75 -6.36 -11.23
N GLY A 27 1.54 -5.91 -10.26
CA GLY A 27 2.20 -4.62 -10.25
C GLY A 27 3.69 -4.77 -10.06
N PHE A 28 4.43 -3.84 -10.66
CA PHE A 28 5.85 -3.64 -10.47
C PHE A 28 6.09 -2.17 -10.16
N VAL A 29 6.81 -1.87 -9.10
CA VAL A 29 7.15 -0.50 -8.69
C VAL A 29 8.64 -0.42 -8.39
N TRP A 30 9.32 0.53 -9.02
CA TRP A 30 10.67 0.94 -8.66
C TRP A 30 10.58 2.18 -7.78
N LEU A 31 10.93 2.03 -6.50
CA LEU A 31 10.84 3.11 -5.52
C LEU A 31 12.06 4.02 -5.61
N LEU A 32 11.81 5.33 -5.55
CA LEU A 32 12.82 6.39 -5.43
C LEU A 32 14.05 6.17 -6.35
N PRO A 33 13.87 6.10 -7.68
CA PRO A 33 14.90 5.66 -8.65
C PRO A 33 16.18 6.50 -8.71
N PHE A 34 16.19 7.67 -8.07
CA PHE A 34 17.35 8.59 -8.01
C PHE A 34 17.85 8.83 -6.58
N SER A 35 17.29 8.12 -5.61
CA SER A 35 17.72 8.20 -4.22
C SER A 35 18.54 6.96 -3.86
N SER A 36 19.53 7.12 -2.99
CA SER A 36 20.32 6.02 -2.45
C SER A 36 20.03 5.88 -0.97
N ASN A 37 20.61 6.75 -0.15
CA ASN A 37 20.43 6.69 1.30
C ASN A 37 19.20 7.48 1.74
N VAL A 38 18.16 6.75 2.11
CA VAL A 38 16.86 7.31 2.48
C VAL A 38 16.61 7.09 3.96
N LYS A 39 16.37 8.19 4.69
CA LYS A 39 16.03 8.17 6.12
C LYS A 39 14.54 7.89 6.28
N LEU A 40 14.19 6.62 6.49
CA LEU A 40 12.82 6.13 6.66
C LEU A 40 12.08 6.84 7.77
N SER A 41 12.71 6.81 8.95
CA SER A 41 12.13 7.31 10.17
C SER A 41 13.22 7.98 10.98
N ARG A 42 12.89 9.15 11.52
CA ARG A 42 13.75 9.87 12.44
C ARG A 42 12.94 10.20 13.68
N THR A 43 13.42 9.72 14.82
CA THR A 43 12.88 10.08 16.13
C THR A 43 13.87 11.00 16.83
N GLU A 44 13.41 12.18 17.18
CA GLU A 44 14.16 13.16 17.96
C GLU A 44 13.50 13.27 19.32
N THR A 45 14.27 13.02 20.38
CA THR A 45 13.83 13.15 21.77
C THR A 45 14.64 14.26 22.42
N GLU A 46 13.93 15.32 22.81
CA GLU A 46 14.51 16.47 23.50
C GLU A 46 14.11 16.43 24.97
N THR A 47 15.12 16.58 25.83
CA THR A 47 14.99 16.76 27.28
C THR A 47 15.81 17.98 27.71
N SER A 48 15.68 18.41 28.98
CA SER A 48 16.46 19.54 29.54
C SER A 48 17.97 19.40 29.30
N ASP A 49 18.50 18.17 29.40
CA ASP A 49 19.94 17.93 29.53
C ASP A 49 20.51 17.07 28.39
N TYR A 50 19.65 16.46 27.56
CA TYR A 50 20.05 15.53 26.51
C TYR A 50 19.22 15.69 25.23
N HIS A 51 19.91 15.59 24.11
CA HIS A 51 19.35 15.47 22.76
C HIS A 51 19.72 14.11 22.17
N ILE A 52 18.71 13.27 21.92
CA ILE A 52 18.91 11.93 21.36
C ILE A 52 18.26 11.87 19.98
N GLN A 53 19.03 11.40 18.99
CA GLN A 53 18.54 11.17 17.63
C GLN A 53 18.64 9.69 17.28
N ASN A 54 17.52 9.12 16.85
CA ASN A 54 17.48 7.79 16.24
C ASN A 54 17.05 7.93 14.78
N ILE A 55 17.87 7.40 13.86
CA ILE A 55 17.60 7.43 12.42
C ILE A 55 17.60 5.99 11.92
N ILE A 56 16.47 5.58 11.36
CA ILE A 56 16.33 4.33 10.63
C ILE A 56 16.36 4.69 9.15
N GLY A 57 17.26 4.07 8.39
CA GLY A 57 17.41 4.29 6.96
C GLY A 57 17.86 3.04 6.25
N PHE A 58 17.71 3.05 4.93
CA PHE A 58 18.08 1.95 4.05
C PHE A 58 18.45 2.49 2.67
N ASP A 59 19.19 1.68 1.90
CA ASP A 59 19.53 1.97 0.52
C ASP A 59 18.36 1.58 -0.40
N VAL A 60 17.80 2.56 -1.11
CA VAL A 60 16.68 2.36 -2.04
C VAL A 60 17.10 2.29 -3.50
N SER A 61 18.38 2.46 -3.84
CA SER A 61 18.83 2.60 -5.24
C SER A 61 18.38 1.44 -6.14
N TRP A 62 18.20 0.26 -5.57
CA TRP A 62 17.71 -0.93 -6.28
C TRP A 62 16.46 -1.54 -5.64
N TYR A 63 15.68 -0.73 -4.90
CA TYR A 63 14.47 -1.21 -4.27
C TYR A 63 13.35 -1.38 -5.30
N ILE A 64 13.06 -2.64 -5.59
CA ILE A 64 12.02 -3.07 -6.50
C ILE A 64 10.94 -3.79 -5.70
N GLN A 65 9.70 -3.32 -5.84
CA GLN A 65 8.53 -3.93 -5.22
C GLN A 65 7.69 -4.64 -6.27
N VAL A 66 7.47 -5.93 -6.06
CA VAL A 66 6.52 -6.74 -6.84
C VAL A 66 5.23 -6.85 -6.04
N MET A 67 4.11 -6.52 -6.67
CA MET A 67 2.79 -6.54 -6.05
C MET A 67 1.90 -7.53 -6.77
N TYR A 68 1.18 -8.34 -6.01
CA TYR A 68 0.17 -9.25 -6.53
C TYR A 68 -1.10 -9.13 -5.69
N SER A 69 -2.24 -8.97 -6.33
CA SER A 69 -3.54 -9.08 -5.68
C SER A 69 -4.52 -9.87 -6.53
N TYR A 70 -5.47 -10.53 -5.88
CA TYR A 70 -6.53 -11.29 -6.53
C TYR A 70 -7.88 -10.83 -6.00
N LYS A 71 -8.80 -10.49 -6.91
CA LYS A 71 -10.16 -10.07 -6.58
C LYS A 71 -11.09 -11.29 -6.59
N PHE A 72 -11.46 -11.77 -5.41
CA PHE A 72 -12.48 -12.82 -5.32
C PHE A 72 -13.88 -12.21 -5.49
N ASN A 73 -14.52 -12.42 -6.64
CA ASN A 73 -15.92 -12.08 -6.83
C ASN A 73 -16.79 -13.28 -6.41
N LYS A 74 -17.42 -13.21 -5.24
CA LYS A 74 -18.47 -14.16 -4.86
C LYS A 74 -19.76 -13.78 -5.59
N GLY A 75 -20.06 -14.44 -6.70
CA GLY A 75 -21.31 -14.28 -7.46
C GLY A 75 -21.95 -15.63 -7.75
N ARG A 76 -23.29 -15.69 -7.70
CA ARG A 76 -24.04 -16.90 -8.09
C ARG A 76 -24.18 -16.89 -9.61
N ASN A 77 -23.67 -17.91 -10.29
CA ASN A 77 -23.86 -18.05 -11.74
C ASN A 77 -25.33 -18.36 -12.04
N VAL A 78 -26.13 -17.35 -12.42
CA VAL A 78 -27.52 -17.56 -12.86
C VAL A 78 -27.54 -17.64 -14.38
N LYS A 79 -27.56 -18.88 -14.90
CA LYS A 79 -27.73 -19.11 -16.35
C LYS A 79 -29.20 -18.87 -16.71
N LYS A 80 -29.54 -17.65 -17.14
CA LYS A 80 -30.88 -17.34 -17.68
C LYS A 80 -31.03 -18.05 -19.04
N ILE A 81 -32.08 -18.86 -19.18
CA ILE A 81 -32.37 -19.61 -20.41
C ILE A 81 -32.56 -18.60 -21.56
N GLY A 82 -31.69 -18.65 -22.56
CA GLY A 82 -31.75 -17.79 -23.76
C GLY A 82 -30.77 -16.61 -23.84
N HIS A 83 -29.92 -16.37 -22.84
CA HIS A 83 -28.91 -15.28 -22.89
C HIS A 83 -27.51 -15.71 -22.43
N LYS A 84 -26.47 -14.97 -22.85
CA LYS A 84 -25.08 -15.16 -22.41
C LYS A 84 -25.00 -14.96 -20.88
N VAL A 85 -24.16 -15.77 -20.24
CA VAL A 85 -24.03 -15.86 -18.77
C VAL A 85 -23.68 -14.48 -18.19
N ASP A 86 -24.58 -13.93 -17.37
CA ASP A 86 -24.34 -12.74 -16.57
C ASP A 86 -23.81 -13.15 -15.19
N VAL A 87 -22.72 -12.52 -14.76
CA VAL A 87 -22.16 -12.68 -13.41
C VAL A 87 -22.83 -11.62 -12.52
N GLU A 88 -23.88 -12.02 -11.79
CA GLU A 88 -24.49 -11.17 -10.77
C GLU A 88 -23.58 -11.16 -9.52
N SER A 89 -23.03 -9.98 -9.19
CA SER A 89 -22.23 -9.75 -7.99
C SER A 89 -23.12 -9.80 -6.74
N ASP A 90 -22.85 -10.71 -5.81
CA ASP A 90 -23.57 -10.81 -4.52
C ASP A 90 -23.07 -9.76 -3.51
N SER A 91 -22.78 -8.55 -3.99
CA SER A 91 -22.42 -7.40 -3.17
C SER A 91 -23.70 -6.73 -2.67
N LYS A 92 -24.34 -7.39 -1.71
CA LYS A 92 -25.27 -6.85 -0.69
C LYS A 92 -26.27 -5.77 -1.17
N SER A 93 -27.46 -6.20 -1.60
CA SER A 93 -28.68 -5.36 -1.53
C SER A 93 -29.26 -5.29 -0.09
N LYS A 94 -28.38 -5.13 0.89
CA LYS A 94 -28.75 -4.67 2.24
C LYS A 94 -27.82 -3.53 2.60
N GLY A 95 -28.00 -2.39 1.92
CA GLY A 95 -27.84 -1.11 2.58
C GLY A 95 -28.83 -1.09 3.73
N ILE A 96 -28.37 -1.48 4.91
CA ILE A 96 -29.01 -1.04 6.14
C ILE A 96 -28.69 0.44 6.21
N GLY A 97 -29.73 1.26 6.01
CA GLY A 97 -29.62 2.69 6.26
C GLY A 97 -29.20 2.93 7.70
N MET A 98 -28.16 3.74 7.85
CA MET A 98 -28.08 4.81 8.84
C MET A 98 -27.47 6.01 8.13
#